data_AF-Q5DV68-F1
#
_entry.id   AF-Q5DV68-F1
#
_cell.length_a   1.000
_cell.length_b   1.000
_cell.length_c   1.000
_cell.angle_alpha   90.00
_cell.angle_beta   90.00
_cell.angle_gamma   90.00
#
_symmetry.space_group_name_H-M   'P 1'
#
loop_
_entity.id
_entity.type
_entity.pdbx_description
1 polymer ?
#
loop_
_entity_poly.entity_id
_entity_poly.type
_entity_poly.pdbx_seq_one_letter_code
_entity_poly.pdbx_strand_id
1 'polypeptide(L)' 'TGERALEIGKALLNDCNCNASMLLDTPMTVMTCMRAVDAKTISVQ' A
#
# COMPACT_ATOMS: atom_id res chain seq x y z
N THR A 1 5.63 -11.39 -14.40
CA THR A 1 6.71 -10.73 -13.63
C THR A 1 6.15 -10.10 -12.38
N GLY A 2 6.51 -10.61 -11.19
CA GLY A 2 6.02 -10.11 -9.90
C GLY A 2 6.50 -8.71 -9.54
N GLU A 3 7.55 -8.21 -10.20
CA GLU A 3 8.10 -6.86 -9.95
C GLU A 3 7.09 -5.76 -10.29
N ARG A 4 6.26 -5.94 -11.32
CA ARG A 4 5.19 -4.98 -11.64
C ARG A 4 4.10 -4.93 -10.56
N ALA A 5 3.82 -6.06 -9.91
CA ALA A 5 2.86 -6.09 -8.82
C ALA A 5 3.39 -5.36 -7.57
N LEU A 6 4.70 -5.42 -7.32
CA LEU A 6 5.35 -4.66 -6.24
C LEU A 6 5.31 -3.15 -6.51
N GLU A 7 5.57 -2.72 -7.74
CA GLU A 7 5.48 -1.31 -8.13
C GLU A 7 4.06 -0.76 -7.93
N ILE A 8 3.04 -1.50 -8.38
CA ILE A 8 1.63 -1.14 -8.20
C ILE A 8 1.24 -1.13 -6.72
N GLY A 9 1.68 -2.12 -5.94
CA GLY A 9 1.41 -2.17 -4.50
C GLY A 9 2.02 -0.99 -3.75
N LYS A 10 3.26 -0.58 -4.11
CA LYS A 10 3.90 0.61 -3.55
C LYS A 10 3.21 1.90 -3.98
N ALA A 11 2.75 1.99 -5.22
CA ALA A 11 1.98 3.14 -5.70
C ALA A 11 0.65 3.28 -4.94
N LEU A 12 -0.11 2.20 -4.79
CA LEU A 12 -1.35 2.18 -4.00
C LEU A 12 -1.11 2.61 -2.56
N LEU A 13 -0.02 2.13 -1.95
CA LEU A 13 0.38 2.51 -0.61
C LEU A 13 0.69 4.01 -0.46
N ASN A 14 1.28 4.63 -1.49
CA ASN A 14 1.50 6.07 -1.51
C ASN A 14 0.20 6.86 -1.74
N ASP A 15 -0.69 6.38 -2.62
CA ASP A 15 -2.01 6.99 -2.87
C ASP A 15 -2.87 6.96 -1.59
N CYS A 16 -2.76 5.88 -0.83
CA CYS A 16 -3.43 5.69 0.45
C CYS A 16 -2.70 6.37 1.63
N ASN A 17 -1.62 7.12 1.37
CA ASN A 17 -0.80 7.80 2.38
C ASN A 17 -0.23 6.87 3.48
N CYS A 18 -0.03 5.59 3.16
CA CYS A 18 0.45 4.54 4.06
C CYS A 18 1.97 4.29 3.98
N ASN A 19 2.73 5.20 3.34
CA ASN A 19 4.19 5.19 3.23
C ASN A 19 4.79 3.83 2.82
N ALA A 20 4.80 3.58 1.51
CA ALA A 20 5.34 2.34 0.91
C ALA A 20 6.80 2.05 1.30
N SER A 21 7.59 3.07 1.60
CA SER A 21 9.00 2.94 1.99
C SER A 21 9.18 2.27 3.35
N MET A 22 8.18 2.35 4.24
CA MET A 22 8.21 1.67 5.54
C MET A 22 7.86 0.19 5.44
N LEU A 23 7.51 -0.33 4.25
CA LEU A 23 7.15 -1.74 4.07
C LEU A 23 8.34 -2.68 4.35
N LEU A 24 9.58 -2.20 4.19
CA LEU A 24 10.81 -2.92 4.51
C LEU A 24 11.23 -2.81 5.98
N ASP A 25 10.82 -1.74 6.67
CA ASP A 25 11.24 -1.42 8.04
C ASP A 25 10.18 -1.85 9.07
N THR A 26 8.92 -1.51 8.81
CA THR A 26 7.74 -1.79 9.65
C THR A 26 6.53 -2.27 8.82
N PRO A 27 6.56 -3.52 8.32
CA PRO A 27 5.49 -4.08 7.49
C PRO A 27 4.13 -4.15 8.22
N MET A 28 4.11 -4.29 9.55
CA MET A 28 2.87 -4.32 10.33
C MET A 28 2.11 -2.99 10.27
N THR A 29 2.81 -1.86 10.38
CA THR A 29 2.21 -0.52 10.35
C THR A 29 1.59 -0.24 8.99
N VAL A 30 2.33 -0.56 7.93
CA VAL A 30 1.90 -0.44 6.54
C VAL A 30 0.66 -1.29 6.25
N MET A 31 0.65 -2.56 6.65
CA MET A 31 -0.49 -3.46 6.44
C MET A 31 -1.71 -3.08 7.30
N THR A 32 -1.49 -2.50 8.48
CA THR A 32 -2.57 -1.97 9.33
C THR A 32 -3.20 -0.73 8.69
N CYS A 33 -2.37 0.17 8.14
CA CYS A 33 -2.82 1.34 7.42
C CYS A 33 -3.64 0.95 6.18
N MET A 34 -3.15 0.01 5.36
CA MET A 34 -3.88 -0.51 4.19
C MET A 34 -5.24 -1.14 4.55
N ARG A 35 -5.39 -1.72 5.74
CA ARG A 35 -6.67 -2.25 6.24
C ARG A 35 -7.60 -1.18 6.82
N ALA A 36 -7.04 -0.05 7.26
CA ALA A 36 -7.79 1.10 7.75
C ALA A 36 -8.26 2.04 6.62
N VAL A 37 -7.65 1.92 5.44
CA VAL A 37 -8.05 2.66 4.24
C VAL A 37 -9.39 2.15 3.76
N ASP A 38 -10.26 3.09 3.42
CA ASP A 38 -11.60 2.82 2.93
C ASP A 38 -11.56 2.01 1.62
N ALA A 39 -12.30 0.89 1.58
CA ALA A 39 -12.29 -0.01 0.43
C ALA A 39 -12.71 0.69 -0.87
N LYS A 40 -13.49 1.79 -0.77
CA LYS A 40 -13.87 2.61 -1.92
C LYS A 40 -12.67 3.32 -2.54
N THR A 41 -11.69 3.74 -1.74
CA THR A 41 -10.45 4.38 -2.21
C THR A 41 -9.55 3.36 -2.92
N ILE A 42 -9.55 2.10 -2.47
CA ILE A 42 -8.81 1.01 -3.10
C ILE A 42 -9.49 0.56 -4.41
N SER A 43 -10.83 0.62 -4.47
CA SER A 43 -11.61 0.13 -5.61
C SER A 43 -11.66 1.08 -6.81
N VAL A 44 -11.15 2.31 -6.69
CA VAL A 44 -11.13 3.31 -7.77
C VAL A 44 -9.77 3.42 -8.48
N GLN A 45 -8.78 2.64 -8.02
CA GLN A 45 -7.48 2.46 -8.67
C GLN A 45 -7.40 1.08 -9.33
#